data_AF-A0A353Z064-F1
#
_entry.id   AF-A0A353Z064-F1
#
_cell.length_a   1.000
_cell.length_b   1.000
_cell.length_c   1.000
_cell.angle_alpha   90.00
_cell.angle_beta   90.00
_cell.angle_gamma   90.00
#
_symmetry.space_group_name_H-M   'P 1'
#
loop_
_entity.id
_entity.type
_entity.pdbx_description
1 polymer ?
#
loop_
_entity_poly.entity_id
_entity_poly.type
_entity_poly.pdbx_seq_one_letter_code
_entity_poly.pdbx_strand_id
1 'polypeptide(L)'
;MSITGLNWQDGKKRSSCSYYFSHYPGIWGWASWNSSWSKYLFRFNSNSQENTFIDVISNSKREALVHKRDMTNIERVDTWDYSWRFTIMYHKGYCVIPKTNLVSNIGWGDNATHTRNKGNWKARRATNSISFPLQHPDAIHRNIKADRYTARMIFLDRESQLMYYLNNSIGLIRKWLGLL
;
A
#
# COMPACT_ATOMS: atom_id res chain seq x y z
N MET A 1 5.81 -13.28 -3.19
CA MET A 1 6.12 -12.65 -4.50
C MET A 1 6.97 -11.42 -4.33
N SER A 2 6.64 -10.53 -3.38
CA SER A 2 7.44 -9.35 -3.08
C SER A 2 7.73 -9.26 -1.59
N ILE A 3 8.78 -8.54 -1.23
CA ILE A 3 8.98 -8.00 0.11
C ILE A 3 9.12 -6.47 -0.01
N THR A 4 8.83 -5.75 1.06
CA THR A 4 8.99 -4.28 1.10
C THR A 4 9.50 -3.81 2.46
N GLY A 5 10.23 -2.70 2.49
CA GLY A 5 10.53 -1.99 3.73
C GLY A 5 9.39 -1.07 4.18
N LEU A 6 8.39 -0.82 3.32
CA LEU A 6 7.37 0.19 3.53
C LEU A 6 6.20 -0.34 4.35
N ASN A 7 5.74 0.43 5.34
CA ASN A 7 4.53 0.13 6.09
C ASN A 7 3.59 1.35 6.17
N TRP A 8 2.39 1.20 5.59
CA TRP A 8 1.37 2.24 5.53
C TRP A 8 0.47 2.35 6.76
N GLN A 9 0.57 1.46 7.73
CA GLN A 9 -0.41 1.27 8.82
C GLN A 9 -0.46 2.41 9.86
N ASP A 10 0.47 3.37 9.79
CA ASP A 10 0.42 4.60 10.58
C ASP A 10 0.34 4.30 12.09
N GLY A 11 1.33 3.56 12.59
CA GLY A 11 1.44 3.11 13.98
C GLY A 11 0.49 1.96 14.39
N LYS A 12 -0.50 1.61 13.56
CA LYS A 12 -1.48 0.57 13.90
C LYS A 12 -0.84 -0.81 13.83
N LYS A 13 -0.75 -1.48 14.98
CA LYS A 13 -0.31 -2.88 15.06
C LYS A 13 -1.34 -3.79 14.41
N ARG A 14 -0.89 -4.66 13.50
CA ARG A 14 -1.74 -5.60 12.73
C ARG A 14 -1.56 -7.07 13.10
N SER A 15 -0.47 -7.36 13.81
CA SER A 15 -0.11 -8.66 14.34
C SER A 15 0.91 -8.44 15.47
N SER A 16 1.10 -9.44 16.33
CA SER A 16 2.26 -9.55 17.23
C SER A 16 3.54 -9.87 16.45
N CYS A 17 3.42 -10.52 15.28
CA CYS A 17 4.53 -10.94 14.44
C CYS A 17 5.35 -9.76 13.87
N SER A 18 6.58 -10.06 13.47
CA SER A 18 7.53 -9.10 12.89
C SER A 18 7.11 -8.61 11.50
N TYR A 19 6.22 -9.31 10.81
CA TYR A 19 5.67 -8.94 9.50
C TYR A 19 4.29 -9.55 9.28
N TYR A 20 3.62 -9.14 8.21
CA TYR A 20 2.35 -9.69 7.76
C TYR A 20 2.29 -9.76 6.22
N PHE A 21 1.31 -10.49 5.70
CA PHE A 21 1.11 -10.66 4.26
C PHE A 21 -0.02 -9.76 3.74
N SER A 22 0.18 -9.17 2.57
CA SER A 22 -0.74 -8.27 1.90
C SER A 22 -0.77 -8.54 0.39
N HIS A 23 -1.89 -8.28 -0.29
CA HIS A 23 -1.90 -8.24 -1.77
C HIS A 23 -1.41 -6.89 -2.32
N TYR A 24 -1.19 -5.89 -1.46
CA TYR A 24 -0.67 -4.60 -1.86
C TYR A 24 0.86 -4.55 -1.75
N PRO A 25 1.59 -4.46 -2.88
CA PRO A 25 3.02 -4.22 -2.82
C PRO A 25 3.29 -2.79 -2.33
N GLY A 26 4.30 -2.64 -1.47
CA GLY A 26 4.94 -1.36 -1.24
C GLY A 26 6.18 -1.27 -2.13
N ILE A 27 6.26 -0.31 -3.04
CA ILE A 27 7.38 -0.19 -4.00
C ILE A 27 8.59 0.59 -3.46
N TRP A 28 8.52 1.12 -2.26
CA TRP A 28 9.69 1.76 -1.63
C TRP A 28 10.45 0.75 -0.80
N GLY A 29 11.75 0.59 -1.07
CA GLY A 29 12.58 -0.43 -0.44
C GLY A 29 12.07 -1.85 -0.71
N TRP A 30 11.61 -2.12 -1.93
CA TRP A 30 11.07 -3.41 -2.32
C TRP A 30 12.14 -4.33 -2.88
N ALA A 31 11.91 -5.64 -2.76
CA ALA A 31 12.68 -6.65 -3.46
C ALA A 31 11.75 -7.79 -3.88
N SER A 32 12.18 -8.55 -4.89
CA SER A 32 11.46 -9.69 -5.44
C SER A 32 12.47 -10.76 -5.89
N TRP A 33 11.97 -11.95 -6.18
CA TRP A 33 12.76 -13.05 -6.71
C TRP A 33 12.61 -13.12 -8.23
N ASN A 34 13.64 -13.59 -8.92
CA ASN A 34 13.60 -13.77 -10.38
C ASN A 34 12.37 -14.57 -10.84
N SER A 35 12.05 -15.68 -10.15
CA SER A 35 10.88 -16.52 -10.45
C SER A 35 9.52 -15.85 -10.18
N SER A 36 9.49 -14.82 -9.34
CA SER A 36 8.29 -14.00 -9.13
C SER A 36 8.20 -12.90 -10.17
N TRP A 37 9.34 -12.27 -10.51
CA TRP A 37 9.41 -11.21 -11.50
C TRP A 37 9.18 -11.71 -12.93
N SER A 38 9.56 -12.94 -13.25
CA SER A 38 9.27 -13.57 -14.55
C SER A 38 7.77 -13.72 -14.84
N LYS A 39 6.91 -13.54 -13.82
CA LYS A 39 5.45 -13.51 -13.95
C LYS A 39 4.89 -12.12 -14.23
N TYR A 40 5.73 -11.09 -14.29
CA TYR A 40 5.31 -9.71 -14.49
C TYR A 40 4.53 -9.55 -15.79
N LEU A 41 3.27 -9.12 -15.66
CA LEU A 41 2.39 -8.87 -16.78
C LEU A 41 2.43 -7.39 -17.12
N PHE A 42 3.06 -7.04 -18.25
CA PHE A 42 3.13 -5.66 -18.73
C PHE A 42 1.75 -5.05 -19.02
N ARG A 43 0.82 -5.89 -19.48
CA ARG A 43 -0.51 -5.49 -19.91
C ARG A 43 -1.55 -6.41 -19.31
N PHE A 44 -2.66 -5.82 -18.88
CA PHE A 44 -3.88 -6.53 -18.54
C PHE A 44 -4.94 -6.09 -19.54
N ASN A 45 -5.55 -7.03 -20.26
CA ASN A 45 -6.70 -6.70 -21.09
C ASN A 45 -7.87 -6.37 -20.16
N SER A 46 -8.14 -5.08 -19.95
CA SER A 46 -9.16 -4.63 -18.99
C SER A 46 -10.58 -5.10 -19.30
N ASN A 47 -10.83 -5.52 -20.54
CA ASN A 47 -12.14 -5.98 -21.02
C ASN A 47 -12.28 -7.51 -20.99
N SER A 48 -11.26 -8.25 -20.51
CA SER A 48 -11.36 -9.71 -20.42
C SER A 48 -12.26 -10.14 -19.26
N GLN A 49 -13.03 -11.22 -19.48
CA GLN A 49 -13.74 -11.93 -18.40
C GLN A 49 -12.79 -12.49 -17.32
N GLU A 50 -11.48 -12.56 -17.61
CA GLU A 50 -10.46 -13.05 -16.68
C GLU A 50 -10.22 -12.07 -15.52
N ASN A 51 -10.65 -10.81 -15.61
CA ASN A 51 -10.47 -9.80 -14.55
C ASN A 51 -11.43 -9.96 -13.35
N THR A 52 -12.19 -11.05 -13.30
CA THR A 52 -13.04 -11.43 -12.15
C THR A 52 -12.23 -11.59 -10.86
N PHE A 53 -10.91 -11.83 -10.94
CA PHE A 53 -10.03 -11.89 -9.76
C PHE A 53 -10.06 -10.58 -8.94
N ILE A 54 -10.32 -9.43 -9.57
CA ILE A 54 -10.41 -8.14 -8.88
C ILE A 54 -11.58 -8.15 -7.90
N ASP A 55 -12.74 -8.68 -8.32
CA ASP A 55 -13.92 -8.75 -7.46
C ASP A 55 -13.68 -9.68 -6.26
N VAL A 56 -12.88 -10.74 -6.44
CA VAL A 56 -12.53 -11.69 -5.38
C VAL A 56 -11.52 -11.11 -4.38
N ILE A 57 -10.51 -10.38 -4.85
CA ILE A 57 -9.43 -9.85 -3.99
C ILE A 57 -9.82 -8.54 -3.31
N SER A 58 -10.75 -7.78 -3.86
CA SER A 58 -11.18 -6.51 -3.29
C SER A 58 -11.91 -6.69 -1.97
N ASN A 59 -11.72 -5.79 -1.00
CA ASN A 59 -12.44 -5.84 0.26
C ASN A 59 -13.87 -5.27 0.18
N SER A 60 -14.20 -4.60 -0.93
CA SER A 60 -15.52 -3.99 -1.17
C SER A 60 -15.76 -3.78 -2.66
N LYS A 61 -17.04 -3.60 -3.06
CA LYS A 61 -17.40 -3.22 -4.43
C LYS A 61 -16.75 -1.90 -4.86
N ARG A 62 -16.68 -0.91 -3.97
CA ARG A 62 -16.00 0.38 -4.22
C ARG A 62 -14.52 0.17 -4.55
N GLU A 63 -13.85 -0.70 -3.80
CA GLU A 63 -12.46 -1.03 -4.07
C GLU A 63 -12.27 -1.76 -5.40
N ALA A 64 -13.16 -2.70 -5.73
CA ALA A 64 -13.13 -3.39 -7.01
C ALA A 64 -13.28 -2.42 -8.19
N LEU A 65 -14.17 -1.43 -8.08
CA LEU A 65 -14.34 -0.39 -9.10
C LEU A 65 -13.08 0.47 -9.28
N VAL A 66 -12.43 0.85 -8.18
CA VAL A 66 -11.15 1.58 -8.23
C VAL A 66 -10.06 0.75 -8.89
N HIS A 67 -9.93 -0.53 -8.52
CA HIS A 67 -8.96 -1.43 -9.15
C HIS A 67 -9.23 -1.64 -10.64
N LYS A 68 -10.49 -1.84 -11.04
CA LYS A 68 -10.89 -1.94 -12.46
C LYS A 68 -10.49 -0.69 -13.24
N ARG A 69 -10.76 0.50 -12.68
CA ARG A 69 -10.34 1.78 -13.27
C ARG A 69 -8.81 1.92 -13.32
N ASP A 70 -8.10 1.55 -12.27
CA ASP A 70 -6.64 1.65 -12.27
C ASP A 70 -6.03 0.69 -13.30
N MET A 71 -6.62 -0.50 -13.47
CA MET A 71 -6.18 -1.48 -14.46
C MET A 71 -6.39 -0.99 -15.90
N THR A 72 -7.49 -0.30 -16.20
CA THR A 72 -7.69 0.32 -17.54
C THR A 72 -6.71 1.46 -17.83
N ASN A 73 -6.04 1.99 -16.81
CA ASN A 73 -5.06 3.08 -16.96
C ASN A 73 -3.61 2.60 -17.00
N ILE A 74 -3.33 1.29 -16.89
CA ILE A 74 -1.97 0.74 -16.91
C ILE A 74 -1.19 1.22 -18.14
N GLU A 75 -1.83 1.22 -19.32
CA GLU A 75 -1.17 1.63 -20.58
C GLU A 75 -1.04 3.15 -20.74
N ARG A 76 -1.70 3.93 -19.87
CA ARG A 76 -1.75 5.40 -19.93
C ARG A 76 -0.83 6.06 -18.91
N VAL A 77 -0.31 5.30 -17.96
CA VAL A 77 0.59 5.80 -16.93
C VAL A 77 1.95 5.18 -17.17
N ASP A 78 2.96 6.03 -17.32
CA ASP A 78 4.35 5.60 -17.45
C ASP A 78 4.91 5.16 -16.08
N THR A 79 4.42 4.01 -15.60
CA THR A 79 4.87 3.41 -14.34
C THR A 79 4.68 1.89 -14.35
N TRP A 80 5.64 1.17 -13.77
CA TRP A 80 5.64 -0.29 -13.71
C TRP A 80 4.89 -0.86 -12.50
N ASP A 81 4.71 -0.06 -11.44
CA ASP A 81 4.21 -0.54 -10.15
C ASP A 81 2.72 -0.92 -10.16
N TYR A 82 1.93 -0.31 -11.05
CA TYR A 82 0.53 -0.68 -11.27
C TYR A 82 0.44 -2.11 -11.80
N SER A 83 1.16 -2.40 -12.89
CA SER A 83 1.24 -3.73 -13.48
C SER A 83 1.76 -4.77 -12.48
N TRP A 84 2.72 -4.40 -11.63
CA TRP A 84 3.22 -5.30 -10.60
C TRP A 84 2.17 -5.62 -9.53
N ARG A 85 1.41 -4.61 -9.06
CA ARG A 85 0.29 -4.82 -8.13
C ARG A 85 -0.73 -5.80 -8.70
N PHE A 86 -1.14 -5.59 -9.95
CA PHE A 86 -2.12 -6.47 -10.58
C PHE A 86 -1.55 -7.86 -10.87
N THR A 87 -0.26 -7.99 -11.19
CA THR A 87 0.42 -9.28 -11.31
C THR A 87 0.34 -10.07 -10.00
N ILE A 88 0.65 -9.43 -8.87
CA ILE A 88 0.56 -10.05 -7.55
C ILE A 88 -0.87 -10.49 -7.25
N MET A 89 -1.86 -9.63 -7.52
CA MET A 89 -3.26 -9.96 -7.30
C MET A 89 -3.73 -11.10 -8.21
N TYR A 90 -3.44 -11.06 -9.51
CA TYR A 90 -3.82 -12.09 -10.47
C TYR A 90 -3.30 -13.48 -10.07
N HIS A 91 -2.04 -13.55 -9.62
CA HIS A 91 -1.44 -14.79 -9.14
C HIS A 91 -1.79 -15.14 -7.68
N LYS A 92 -2.73 -14.42 -7.04
CA LYS A 92 -3.09 -14.58 -5.62
C LYS A 92 -1.88 -14.54 -4.69
N GLY A 93 -0.82 -13.83 -5.10
CA GLY A 93 0.44 -13.77 -4.39
C GLY A 93 0.46 -12.72 -3.29
N TYR A 94 1.45 -12.82 -2.41
CA TYR A 94 1.60 -11.89 -1.31
C TYR A 94 2.89 -11.07 -1.38
N CYS A 95 2.78 -9.86 -0.84
CA CYS A 95 3.87 -9.02 -0.38
C CYS A 95 4.07 -9.22 1.13
N VAL A 96 5.30 -9.45 1.55
CA VAL A 96 5.70 -9.44 2.97
C VAL A 96 5.93 -8.00 3.40
N ILE A 97 5.16 -7.55 4.40
CA ILE A 97 5.23 -6.19 4.92
C ILE A 97 5.71 -6.22 6.38
N PRO A 98 6.80 -5.53 6.74
CA PRO A 98 7.28 -5.47 8.12
C PRO A 98 6.25 -4.82 9.03
N LYS A 99 6.25 -5.16 10.31
CA LYS A 99 5.31 -4.59 11.30
C LYS A 99 5.48 -3.08 11.50
N THR A 100 6.65 -2.55 11.14
CA THR A 100 7.00 -1.14 11.20
C THR A 100 7.62 -0.68 9.89
N ASN A 101 7.67 0.62 9.67
CA ASN A 101 8.26 1.19 8.46
C ASN A 101 9.79 1.22 8.57
N LEU A 102 10.49 0.60 7.61
CA LEU A 102 11.94 0.43 7.57
C LEU A 102 12.66 1.36 6.58
N VAL A 103 11.90 2.12 5.78
CA VAL A 103 12.45 2.99 4.74
C VAL A 103 11.76 4.34 4.71
N SER A 104 12.49 5.39 4.34
CA SER A 104 11.93 6.72 4.11
C SER A 104 12.16 7.14 2.67
N ASN A 105 11.13 7.68 2.02
CA ASN A 105 11.28 8.27 0.69
C ASN A 105 11.73 9.73 0.84
N ILE A 106 12.99 10.00 0.48
CA ILE A 106 13.61 11.33 0.52
C ILE A 106 13.42 12.14 -0.77
N GLY A 107 12.82 11.56 -1.81
CA GLY A 107 12.53 12.21 -3.09
C GLY A 107 11.35 13.19 -3.03
N TRP A 108 11.09 13.81 -1.88
CA TRP A 108 10.00 14.78 -1.68
C TRP A 108 10.56 16.17 -1.38
N GLY A 109 9.99 17.19 -2.03
CA GLY A 109 10.29 18.60 -1.80
C GLY A 109 10.65 19.37 -3.06
N ASP A 110 11.23 20.56 -2.88
CA ASP A 110 11.38 21.55 -3.96
C ASP A 110 12.20 21.04 -5.14
N ASN A 111 13.15 20.14 -4.87
CA ASN A 111 14.02 19.52 -5.87
C ASN A 111 13.44 18.24 -6.49
N ALA A 112 12.20 17.85 -6.13
CA ALA A 112 11.57 16.65 -6.67
C ALA A 112 10.96 16.91 -8.06
N THR A 113 11.13 15.94 -8.96
CA THR A 113 10.54 15.99 -10.32
C THR A 113 9.02 15.94 -10.26
N HIS A 114 8.44 15.09 -9.39
CA HIS A 114 6.99 14.84 -9.33
C HIS A 114 6.35 15.05 -7.95
N THR A 115 7.14 15.11 -6.88
CA THR A 115 6.67 15.01 -5.48
C THR A 115 7.04 16.26 -4.66
N ARG A 116 6.65 17.44 -5.14
CA ARG A 116 7.05 18.74 -4.56
C ARG A 116 6.37 19.09 -3.23
N ASN A 117 5.22 18.48 -2.92
CA ASN A 117 4.49 18.75 -1.68
C ASN A 117 5.17 18.07 -0.47
N LYS A 118 6.01 18.80 0.27
CA LYS A 118 6.67 18.33 1.51
C LYS A 118 5.70 17.93 2.63
N GLY A 119 4.51 18.53 2.67
CA GLY A 119 3.49 18.27 3.69
C GLY A 119 2.64 17.01 3.43
N ASN A 120 2.93 16.28 2.35
CA ASN A 120 2.23 15.03 2.07
C ASN A 120 2.55 13.99 3.16
N TRP A 121 1.54 13.33 3.71
CA TRP A 121 1.70 12.32 4.78
C TRP A 121 2.50 11.08 4.34
N LYS A 122 2.67 10.89 3.02
CA LYS A 122 3.52 9.85 2.43
C LYS A 122 4.99 10.26 2.41
N ALA A 123 5.30 11.55 2.48
CA ALA A 123 6.65 12.08 2.48
C ALA A 123 7.35 11.77 3.81
N ARG A 124 8.65 11.47 3.74
CA ARG A 124 9.58 11.43 4.89
C ARG A 124 9.05 10.68 6.12
N ARG A 125 8.33 9.57 5.90
CA ARG A 125 7.84 8.71 6.99
C ARG A 125 9.01 8.25 7.86
N ALA A 126 8.79 8.18 9.17
CA ALA A 126 9.81 7.75 10.12
C ALA A 126 10.26 6.32 9.81
N THR A 127 11.59 6.14 9.77
CA THR A 127 12.23 4.82 9.70
C THR A 127 12.41 4.29 11.11
N ASN A 128 12.14 3.00 11.30
CA ASN A 128 12.29 2.30 12.56
C ASN A 128 13.15 1.06 12.36
N SER A 129 13.65 0.51 13.46
CA SER A 129 14.35 -0.78 13.45
C SER A 129 13.37 -1.95 13.57
N ILE A 130 13.84 -3.13 13.19
CA ILE A 130 13.19 -4.41 13.45
C ILE A 130 14.16 -5.29 14.24
N SER A 131 13.64 -6.01 15.23
CA SER A 131 14.44 -6.89 16.09
C SER A 131 14.54 -8.29 15.50
N PHE A 132 15.69 -8.93 15.73
CA PHE A 132 15.94 -10.33 15.40
C PHE A 132 16.04 -11.18 16.68
N PRO A 133 15.69 -12.48 16.65
CA PRO A 133 15.11 -13.19 15.50
C PRO A 133 13.70 -12.68 15.14
N LEU A 134 13.31 -12.84 13.87
CA LEU A 134 11.98 -12.41 13.42
C LEU A 134 10.91 -13.32 14.03
N GLN A 135 9.83 -12.71 14.53
CA GLN A 135 8.64 -13.47 14.90
C GLN A 135 7.79 -13.73 13.65
N HIS A 136 7.66 -15.00 13.29
CA HIS A 136 6.92 -15.43 12.10
C HIS A 136 5.44 -15.62 12.41
N PRO A 137 4.52 -15.31 11.47
CA PRO A 137 3.14 -15.75 11.55
C PRO A 137 3.05 -17.26 11.30
N ASP A 138 2.12 -17.92 11.99
CA ASP A 138 1.93 -19.38 11.92
C ASP A 138 1.45 -19.87 10.54
N ALA A 139 0.85 -18.97 9.75
CA ALA A 139 0.37 -19.27 8.41
C ALA A 139 0.53 -18.09 7.46
N ILE A 140 0.64 -18.42 6.16
CA ILE A 140 0.65 -17.43 5.08
C ILE A 140 -0.81 -17.08 4.73
N HIS A 141 -1.33 -16.04 5.37
CA HIS A 141 -2.66 -15.53 5.11
C HIS A 141 -2.67 -14.00 4.98
N ARG A 142 -3.54 -13.51 4.11
CA ARG A 142 -3.79 -12.08 3.93
C ARG A 142 -4.21 -11.42 5.25
N ASN A 143 -3.56 -10.32 5.62
CA ASN A 143 -4.03 -9.47 6.71
C ASN A 143 -5.11 -8.51 6.21
N ILE A 144 -6.37 -8.94 6.22
CA ILE A 144 -7.53 -8.18 5.71
C ILE A 144 -7.66 -6.81 6.38
N LYS A 145 -7.37 -6.70 7.68
CA LYS A 145 -7.43 -5.41 8.41
C LYS A 145 -6.37 -4.44 7.91
N ALA A 146 -5.15 -4.92 7.64
CA ALA A 146 -4.07 -4.11 7.07
C ALA A 146 -4.40 -3.67 5.63
N ASP A 147 -4.91 -4.59 4.81
CA ASP A 147 -5.27 -4.31 3.42
C ASP A 147 -6.40 -3.30 3.31
N ARG A 148 -7.48 -3.44 4.10
CA ARG A 148 -8.57 -2.45 4.13
C ARG A 148 -8.08 -1.06 4.49
N TYR A 149 -7.12 -0.97 5.40
CA TYR A 149 -6.53 0.30 5.79
C TYR A 149 -5.68 0.89 4.66
N THR A 150 -4.80 0.08 4.06
CA THR A 150 -4.01 0.49 2.89
C THR A 150 -4.92 0.92 1.74
N ALA A 151 -5.98 0.16 1.45
CA ALA A 151 -6.99 0.47 0.44
C ALA A 151 -7.56 1.88 0.66
N ARG A 152 -8.08 2.13 1.86
CA ARG A 152 -8.64 3.43 2.24
C ARG A 152 -7.63 4.56 2.09
N MET A 153 -6.45 4.42 2.69
CA MET A 153 -5.47 5.51 2.75
C MET A 153 -4.80 5.80 1.40
N ILE A 154 -4.54 4.77 0.60
CA ILE A 154 -3.73 4.90 -0.62
C ILE A 154 -4.59 5.02 -1.87
N PHE A 155 -5.66 4.22 -2.00
CA PHE A 155 -6.35 4.00 -3.28
C PHE A 155 -7.77 4.58 -3.34
N LEU A 156 -8.55 4.49 -2.27
CA LEU A 156 -9.98 4.79 -2.31
C LEU A 156 -10.34 6.26 -2.17
N ASP A 157 -9.40 7.11 -1.76
CA ASP A 157 -9.75 8.45 -1.33
C ASP A 157 -8.95 9.58 -1.93
N ARG A 158 -9.65 10.44 -2.66
CA ARG A 158 -9.41 11.88 -2.59
C ARG A 158 -10.12 12.50 -1.38
N GLU A 159 -11.30 12.01 -1.00
CA GLU A 159 -12.10 12.55 0.11
C GLU A 159 -11.62 12.14 1.50
N SER A 160 -11.28 10.88 1.80
CA SER A 160 -10.68 10.51 3.10
C SER A 160 -9.20 10.81 3.24
N GLN A 161 -8.48 11.15 2.18
CA GLN A 161 -7.22 11.87 2.33
C GLN A 161 -7.54 13.24 2.93
N LEU A 162 -8.53 13.96 2.38
CA LEU A 162 -9.06 15.22 2.94
C LEU A 162 -9.62 15.06 4.37
N MET A 163 -10.46 14.05 4.63
CA MET A 163 -11.10 13.83 5.94
C MET A 163 -10.12 13.29 7.00
N TYR A 164 -9.08 12.56 6.63
CA TYR A 164 -8.00 12.20 7.56
C TYR A 164 -7.24 13.45 8.00
N TYR A 165 -6.93 14.35 7.07
CA TYR A 165 -6.34 15.66 7.39
C TYR A 165 -7.29 16.52 8.24
N LEU A 166 -8.59 16.58 7.93
CA LEU A 166 -9.58 17.32 8.71
C LEU A 166 -9.77 16.73 10.13
N ASN A 167 -9.88 15.40 10.26
CA ASN A 167 -10.07 14.75 11.56
C ASN A 167 -8.82 14.82 12.45
N ASN A 168 -7.61 14.75 11.88
CA ASN A 168 -6.38 14.97 12.64
C ASN A 168 -6.18 16.46 13.00
N SER A 169 -6.67 17.39 12.18
CA SER A 169 -6.66 18.82 12.48
C SER A 169 -7.65 19.17 13.61
N ILE A 170 -8.84 18.55 13.63
CA ILE A 170 -9.82 18.70 14.70
C ILE A 170 -9.29 18.13 16.03
N GLY A 171 -8.55 17.01 15.99
CA GLY A 171 -7.88 16.47 17.18
C GLY A 171 -6.83 17.41 17.77
N LEU A 172 -6.05 18.09 16.92
CA LEU A 172 -5.08 19.10 17.34
C LEU A 172 -5.76 20.38 17.86
N ILE A 173 -6.84 20.83 17.23
CA ILE A 173 -7.62 22.00 17.67
C ILE A 173 -8.31 21.74 19.01
N ARG A 174 -8.88 20.54 19.23
CA ARG A 174 -9.49 20.17 20.52
C ARG A 174 -8.47 20.14 21.66
N LYS A 175 -7.24 19.69 21.38
CA LYS A 175 -6.13 19.71 22.34
C LYS A 175 -5.62 21.13 22.60
N TRP A 176 -5.66 22.01 21.60
CA TRP A 176 -5.30 23.42 21.74
C TRP A 176 -6.38 24.23 22.48
N LEU A 177 -7.65 23.82 22.37
CA LEU A 177 -8.81 24.39 23.08
C LEU A 177 -9.09 23.74 24.44
N GLY A 178 -8.28 22.76 24.89
CA GLY A 178 -8.42 22.12 26.20
C GLY A 178 -9.69 21.27 26.38
N LEU A 179 -10.27 20.75 25.30
CA LEU A 179 -11.50 19.94 25.32
C LEU A 179 -11.24 18.42 25.46
N LEU A 180 -9.98 18.03 25.58
CA LEU A 180 -9.41 16.73 25.93
C LEU A 180 -8.05 16.95 26.58
#